data_AF-A0A450TP86-F1
#
_entry.id   AF-A0A450TP86-F1
#
_cell.length_a   1.000
_cell.length_b   1.000
_cell.length_c   1.000
_cell.angle_alpha   90.00
_cell.angle_beta   90.00
_cell.angle_gamma   90.00
#
_symmetry.space_group_name_H-M   'P 1'
#
loop_
_entity.id
_entity.type
_entity.pdbx_description
1 polymer ?
#
loop_
_entity_poly.entity_id
_entity_poly.type
_entity_poly.pdbx_seq_one_letter_code
_entity_poly.pdbx_strand_id
1 'polypeptide(L)' 'MDCLQHFGLKHPPFDKKAPELWDDGALTNLNQRFQWLLESPGIGVLIGEPGVGKTAVLRAISQRYMSMILRH' A
#
# COMPACT_ATOMS: atom_id res chain seq x y z
N MET A 1 -16.45 -19.86 16.41
CA MET A 1 -17.06 -18.52 16.35
C MET A 1 -16.08 -17.63 15.62
N ASP A 2 -16.37 -17.38 14.36
CA ASP A 2 -15.45 -16.75 13.41
C ASP A 2 -15.22 -15.28 13.75
N CYS A 3 -13.99 -14.93 14.12
CA CYS A 3 -13.57 -13.56 14.44
C CYS A 3 -13.97 -12.53 13.37
N LEU A 4 -14.19 -12.96 12.12
CA LEU A 4 -14.62 -12.09 11.02
C LEU A 4 -16.04 -11.51 11.21
N GLN A 5 -17.00 -12.28 11.73
CA GLN A 5 -18.38 -11.81 11.89
C GLN A 5 -18.55 -10.86 13.08
N HIS A 6 -17.74 -11.01 14.14
CA HIS A 6 -17.83 -10.16 15.33
C HIS A 6 -17.33 -8.73 15.07
N PHE A 7 -16.37 -8.56 14.15
CA PHE A 7 -15.79 -7.26 13.80
C PHE A 7 -16.33 -6.67 12.48
N GLY A 8 -17.33 -7.31 11.85
CA GLY A 8 -17.92 -6.82 10.59
C GLY A 8 -16.96 -6.81 9.40
N LEU A 9 -15.87 -7.59 9.47
CA LEU A 9 -14.82 -7.61 8.46
C LEU A 9 -15.19 -8.60 7.34
N LYS A 10 -15.38 -8.08 6.12
CA LYS A 10 -15.68 -8.90 4.93
C LYS A 10 -14.50 -9.77 4.48
N HIS A 11 -13.28 -9.40 4.88
CA HIS A 11 -12.05 -10.11 4.55
C HIS A 11 -11.06 -10.05 5.73
N PRO A 12 -10.13 -11.01 5.85
CA PRO A 12 -9.08 -10.95 6.86
C PRO A 12 -8.24 -9.68 6.66
N PRO A 13 -8.06 -8.83 7.69
CA PRO A 13 -7.38 -7.54 7.55
C PRO A 13 -5.87 -7.69 7.24
N PHE A 14 -5.32 -8.89 7.43
CA PHE A 14 -3.92 -9.22 7.18
C PHE A 14 -3.73 -10.20 6.00
N ASP A 15 -4.76 -10.41 5.19
CA ASP A 15 -4.59 -11.23 3.99
C ASP A 15 -3.61 -10.54 3.02
N LYS A 16 -2.71 -11.32 2.43
CA LYS A 16 -1.74 -10.84 1.43
C LYS A 16 -2.44 -10.34 0.16
N LYS A 17 -3.72 -10.69 -0.01
CA LYS A 17 -4.62 -10.23 -1.06
C LYS A 17 -5.57 -9.11 -0.59
N ALA A 18 -5.14 -8.24 0.33
CA ALA A 18 -5.92 -7.04 0.65
C ALA A 18 -6.15 -6.22 -0.64
N PRO A 19 -7.40 -6.13 -1.14
CA PRO A 19 -7.66 -5.63 -2.49
C PRO A 19 -7.60 -4.10 -2.56
N GLU A 20 -7.73 -3.42 -1.42
CA GLU A 20 -7.81 -1.96 -1.35
C GLU A 20 -7.16 -1.50 -0.05
N LEU A 21 -6.14 -0.65 -0.16
CA LEU A 21 -5.57 0.02 1.01
C LEU A 21 -6.56 1.09 1.45
N TRP A 22 -6.82 1.14 2.76
CA TRP A 22 -7.59 2.24 3.34
C TRP A 22 -6.81 3.54 3.14
N ASP A 23 -7.38 4.47 2.37
CA ASP A 23 -6.76 5.77 2.09
C ASP A 23 -7.35 6.85 3.00
N ASP A 24 -6.57 7.28 3.98
CA ASP A 24 -6.81 8.46 4.81
C ASP A 24 -6.14 9.73 4.24
N GLY A 25 -5.66 9.67 3.00
CA GLY A 25 -4.88 10.72 2.33
C GLY A 25 -3.36 10.51 2.44
N ALA A 26 -2.88 9.63 3.31
CA ALA A 26 -1.45 9.33 3.43
C ALA A 26 -0.90 8.64 2.16
N LEU A 27 -1.73 7.83 1.48
CA LEU A 27 -1.32 7.14 0.24
C LEU A 27 -1.12 8.12 -0.91
N THR A 28 -1.92 9.20 -0.97
CA THR A 28 -1.79 10.25 -1.98
C THR A 28 -0.42 10.93 -1.89
N ASN A 29 -0.03 11.37 -0.69
CA ASN A 29 1.29 11.98 -0.46
C ASN A 29 2.44 11.01 -0.76
N LEU A 30 2.28 9.74 -0.38
CA LEU A 30 3.31 8.74 -0.65
C LEU A 30 3.46 8.44 -2.14
N ASN A 31 2.35 8.35 -2.88
CA ASN A 31 2.38 8.17 -4.33
C ASN A 31 3.10 9.33 -5.03
N GLN A 32 2.85 10.59 -4.63
CA GLN A 32 3.56 11.74 -5.21
C GLN A 32 5.07 11.68 -4.95
N ARG A 33 5.48 11.34 -3.72
CA ARG A 33 6.91 11.20 -3.39
C ARG A 33 7.56 10.02 -4.11
N PHE A 34 6.82 8.93 -4.28
CA PHE A 34 7.30 7.77 -5.03
C PHE A 34 7.45 8.09 -6.52
N GLN A 35 6.49 8.81 -7.12
CA GLN A 35 6.59 9.31 -8.50
C GLN A 35 7.84 10.17 -8.70
N TRP A 36 8.11 11.09 -7.79
CA TRP A 36 9.31 11.91 -7.83
C TRP A 36 10.60 11.05 -7.75
N LEU A 37 10.60 9.99 -6.95
CA LEU A 37 11.72 9.04 -6.84
C LEU A 37 11.92 8.20 -8.12
N LEU A 38 10.88 8.00 -8.93
CA LEU A 38 11.00 7.35 -10.23
C LEU A 38 11.60 8.27 -11.29
N GLU A 39 11.29 9.57 -11.20
CA GLU A 39 11.79 10.61 -12.13
C GLU A 39 13.22 11.06 -11.80
N SER A 40 13.59 11.03 -10.51
CA SER A 40 14.93 11.38 -10.03
C SER A 40 15.56 10.20 -9.30
N PRO A 41 16.68 9.62 -9.81
CA PRO A 41 17.32 8.47 -9.18
C PRO A 41 17.69 8.77 -7.72
N GLY A 42 17.03 8.09 -6.78
CA GLY A 42 17.23 8.34 -5.34
C GLY A 42 16.76 7.18 -4.46
N ILE A 43 17.04 7.28 -3.16
CA ILE A 43 16.60 6.31 -2.14
C ILE A 43 15.54 6.96 -1.27
N GLY A 44 14.37 6.33 -1.17
CA GLY A 44 13.28 6.74 -0.28
C GLY A 44 13.24 5.89 0.99
N VAL A 45 13.04 6.52 2.14
CA VAL A 45 12.87 5.83 3.44
C VAL A 45 11.46 6.08 3.95
N LEU A 46 10.70 5.01 4.17
CA LEU A 46 9.36 5.07 4.77
C LEU A 46 9.42 4.65 6.24
N ILE A 47 9.14 5.61 7.14
CA ILE A 47 9.18 5.43 8.60
C ILE A 47 7.75 5.46 9.14
N GLY A 48 7.50 4.69 10.20
CA GLY A 48 6.22 4.64 10.90
C GLY A 48 6.22 3.57 11.98
N GLU A 49 5.18 3.53 12.80
CA GLU A 49 5.07 2.55 13.89
C GLU A 49 4.94 1.10 13.38
N PRO A 50 5.31 0.08 14.19
CA PRO A 50 5.06 -1.31 13.85
C PRO A 50 3.57 -1.55 13.56
N GLY A 51 3.25 -2.29 12.49
CA GLY A 51 1.86 -2.66 12.16
C GLY A 51 1.06 -1.68 11.29
N VAL A 52 1.54 -0.46 11.02
CA VAL A 52 0.82 0.57 10.22
C VAL A 52 0.75 0.29 8.70
N GLY A 53 1.16 -0.90 8.25
CA GLY A 53 1.04 -1.26 6.84
C GLY A 53 2.14 -0.76 5.89
N LYS A 54 3.28 -0.25 6.38
CA LYS A 54 4.41 0.23 5.54
C LYS A 54 4.77 -0.71 4.38
N THR A 55 4.94 -2.00 4.68
CA THR A 55 5.27 -3.02 3.68
C THR A 55 4.09 -3.30 2.72
N ALA A 56 2.86 -3.25 3.22
CA ALA A 56 1.67 -3.47 2.40
C ALA A 56 1.51 -2.33 1.38
N VAL A 57 1.73 -1.09 1.83
CA VAL A 57 1.67 0.10 0.98
C VAL A 57 2.76 0.09 -0.09
N LEU A 58 4.03 -0.15 0.27
CA LEU A 58 5.12 -0.23 -0.72
C LEU A 58 4.86 -1.32 -1.77
N ARG A 59 4.30 -2.46 -1.36
CA ARG A 59 3.94 -3.55 -2.27
C ARG A 59 2.82 -3.13 -3.24
N ALA A 60 1.77 -2.49 -2.74
CA ALA A 60 0.66 -2.05 -3.59
C ALA A 60 1.10 -0.98 -4.59
N ILE A 61 1.90 0.00 -4.16
CA ILE A 61 2.44 1.05 -5.02
C ILE A 61 3.33 0.42 -6.11
N SER A 62 4.25 -0.46 -5.73
CA SER A 62 5.12 -1.17 -6.69
C SER A 62 4.33 -1.98 -7.72
N GLN A 63 3.31 -2.73 -7.28
CA GLN A 63 2.44 -3.50 -8.19
C GLN A 63 1.65 -2.58 -9.14
N ARG A 64 1.13 -1.46 -8.64
CA ARG A 64 0.43 -0.46 -9.46
C ARG A 64 1.34 0.07 -10.56
N TYR A 65 2.56 0.48 -10.23
CA TYR A 65 3.52 1.01 -11.20
C TYR A 65 4.01 -0.04 -12.21
N MET A 66 4.33 -1.27 -11.75
CA MET A 66 4.68 -2.35 -12.69
C MET A 66 3.55 -2.63 -13.67
N SER A 67 2.29 -2.64 -13.21
CA SER A 67 1.13 -2.82 -14.09
C SER A 67 0.92 -1.67 -15.06
N MET A 68 1.45 -0.49 -14.78
CA MET A 68 1.36 0.69 -15.63
C MET A 68 2.48 0.70 -16.69
N ILE A 69 3.69 0.29 -16.30
CA ILE A 69 4.83 0.12 -17.21
C ILE A 69 4.58 -1.02 -18.21
N LEU A 70 4.00 -2.15 -17.77
CA LEU A 70 3.68 -3.29 -18.63
C LEU A 70 2.51 -3.05 -19.61
N ARG A 71 1.83 -1.90 -19.53
CA ARG A 71 0.72 -1.52 -20.42
C ARG A 71 1.13 -0.55 -21.54
N HIS A 72 2.38 -0.12 -21.58
CA HIS A 72 2.99 0.66 -22.67
C HIS A 72 4.06 -0.16 -23.37
#